data_AF-A0A5M3PLQ6-F1
#
_entry.id   AF-A0A5M3PLQ6-F1
#
_cell.length_a   1.000
_cell.length_b   1.000
_cell.length_c   1.000
_cell.angle_alpha   90.00
_cell.angle_beta   90.00
_cell.angle_gamma   90.00
#
_symmetry.space_group_name_H-M   'P 1'
#
loop_
_entity.id
_entity.type
_entity.pdbx_description
1 polymer ?
#
loop_
_entity_poly.entity_id
_entity_poly.type
_entity_poly.pdbx_seq_one_letter_code
_entity_poly.pdbx_strand_id
1 'polypeptide(L)'
;MRKTALFFAVALIGLPSLVVASELEKGKQVYTQEAQPSCTICHTLADAGSAGAVGPNLDELKPTLEQVANAVTGGVGIMPAFNESLSEEQIRAVAHYVATVTGGSK
;
A
#
# COMPACT_ATOMS: atom_id res chain seq x y z
N MET A 1 2.44 -27.60 -50.59
CA MET A 1 3.32 -26.42 -50.60
C MET A 1 2.95 -25.53 -49.40
N ARG A 2 3.87 -25.38 -48.45
CA ARG A 2 3.73 -24.60 -47.21
C ARG A 2 3.51 -23.12 -47.51
N LYS A 3 2.53 -22.49 -46.86
CA LYS A 3 2.55 -21.04 -46.59
C LYS A 3 2.40 -20.86 -45.09
N THR A 4 3.49 -20.38 -44.50
CA THR A 4 3.80 -20.23 -43.08
C THR A 4 2.94 -19.16 -42.43
N ALA A 5 2.36 -19.48 -41.28
CA ALA A 5 1.78 -18.53 -40.35
C ALA A 5 2.88 -17.64 -39.76
N LEU A 6 2.71 -16.31 -39.83
CA LEU A 6 3.53 -15.36 -39.10
C LEU A 6 2.87 -15.10 -37.74
N PHE A 7 3.31 -15.82 -36.72
CA PHE A 7 3.04 -15.46 -35.33
C PHE A 7 3.94 -14.27 -34.97
N PHE A 8 3.36 -13.08 -34.89
CA PHE A 8 4.01 -11.95 -34.21
C PHE A 8 3.96 -12.22 -32.71
N ALA A 9 4.97 -12.92 -32.18
CA ALA A 9 5.22 -12.99 -30.76
C ALA A 9 5.84 -11.65 -30.32
N VAL A 10 5.00 -10.69 -29.93
CA VAL A 10 5.45 -9.50 -29.20
C VAL A 10 5.75 -9.95 -27.78
N ALA A 11 7.02 -10.18 -27.49
CA ALA A 11 7.49 -10.40 -26.13
C ALA A 11 7.41 -9.08 -25.34
N LEU A 12 6.33 -8.89 -24.56
CA LEU A 12 6.24 -7.87 -23.52
C LEU A 12 7.13 -8.27 -22.34
N ILE A 13 8.40 -7.87 -22.37
CA ILE A 13 9.30 -7.97 -21.21
C ILE A 13 9.75 -6.55 -20.89
N GLY A 14 8.98 -5.82 -20.08
CA GLY A 14 9.31 -4.42 -19.74
C GLY A 14 8.33 -3.63 -18.85
N LEU A 15 7.44 -4.27 -18.09
CA LEU A 15 6.39 -3.60 -17.29
C LEU A 15 6.63 -3.40 -15.76
N PRO A 16 7.76 -3.74 -15.12
CA PRO A 16 7.80 -3.81 -13.66
C PRO A 16 7.64 -2.44 -12.97
N SER A 17 8.22 -1.37 -13.52
CA SER A 17 8.20 -0.05 -12.86
C SER A 17 6.82 0.62 -12.86
N LEU A 18 5.99 0.35 -13.87
CA LEU A 18 4.65 0.93 -13.96
C LEU A 18 3.70 0.31 -12.93
N VAL A 19 3.83 -1.01 -12.71
CA VAL A 19 3.01 -1.76 -11.76
C VAL A 19 3.31 -1.31 -10.33
N VAL A 20 4.58 -1.18 -9.95
CA VAL A 20 4.96 -0.72 -8.61
C VAL A 20 4.45 0.69 -8.31
N ALA A 21 4.54 1.61 -9.29
CA ALA A 21 4.00 2.96 -9.13
C ALA A 21 2.48 2.92 -8.90
N SER A 22 1.76 2.08 -9.64
CA SER A 22 0.31 1.93 -9.47
C SER A 22 -0.09 1.35 -8.09
N GLU A 23 0.73 0.44 -7.53
CA GLU A 23 0.48 -0.13 -6.21
C GLU A 23 0.71 0.89 -5.08
N LEU A 24 1.74 1.74 -5.19
CA LEU A 24 1.99 2.81 -4.23
C LEU A 24 0.89 3.86 -4.25
N GLU A 25 0.41 4.27 -5.43
CA GLU A 25 -0.73 5.18 -5.55
C GLU A 25 -2.00 4.58 -4.95
N LYS A 26 -2.29 3.30 -5.20
CA LYS A 26 -3.41 2.59 -4.57
C LYS A 26 -3.28 2.57 -3.05
N GLY A 27 -2.09 2.27 -2.53
CA GLY A 27 -1.84 2.27 -1.09
C GLY A 27 -2.02 3.66 -0.45
N LYS A 28 -1.57 4.72 -1.14
CA LYS A 28 -1.78 6.11 -0.74
C LYS A 28 -3.25 6.50 -0.75
N GLN A 29 -4.01 6.05 -1.75
CA GLN A 29 -5.46 6.26 -1.82
C GLN A 29 -6.19 5.57 -0.66
N VAL A 30 -5.82 4.33 -0.33
CA VAL A 30 -6.35 3.65 0.86
C VAL A 30 -6.01 4.44 2.12
N TYR A 31 -4.76 4.86 2.27
CA TYR A 31 -4.29 5.63 3.44
C TYR A 31 -5.04 6.94 3.63
N THR A 32 -5.31 7.67 2.54
CA THR A 32 -5.85 9.04 2.58
C THR A 32 -7.37 9.10 2.50
N GLN A 33 -8.02 8.14 1.85
CA GLN A 33 -9.43 8.26 1.43
C GLN A 33 -10.28 7.02 1.71
N GLU A 34 -9.82 5.82 1.37
CA GLU A 34 -10.70 4.63 1.38
C GLU A 34 -10.84 4.00 2.77
N ALA A 35 -9.79 4.04 3.59
CA ALA A 35 -9.89 3.63 4.99
C ALA A 35 -10.85 4.57 5.73
N GLN A 36 -11.77 4.00 6.51
CA GLN A 36 -12.72 4.74 7.34
C GLN A 36 -12.66 4.23 8.79
N PRO A 37 -12.12 5.03 9.73
CA PRO A 37 -11.57 6.38 9.56
C PRO A 37 -10.30 6.39 8.70
N SER A 38 -10.05 7.51 8.00
CA SER A 38 -8.83 7.71 7.22
C SER A 38 -7.60 7.65 8.12
N CYS A 39 -6.53 7.02 7.63
CA CYS A 39 -5.29 6.84 8.40
C CYS A 39 -4.66 8.20 8.79
N THR A 40 -4.88 9.22 7.95
CA THR A 40 -4.36 10.59 8.14
C THR A 40 -4.88 11.27 9.40
N ILE A 41 -6.05 10.84 9.91
CA ILE A 41 -6.66 11.40 11.12
C ILE A 41 -5.82 11.05 12.34
N CYS A 42 -5.29 9.83 12.36
CA CYS A 42 -4.59 9.30 13.53
C CYS A 42 -3.07 9.40 13.42
N HIS A 43 -2.51 9.27 12.22
CA HIS A 43 -1.07 9.11 12.02
C HIS A 43 -0.41 10.27 11.29
N THR A 44 0.82 10.57 11.71
CA THR A 44 1.76 11.42 10.97
C THR A 44 2.45 10.57 9.92
N LEU A 45 2.47 11.07 8.68
CA LEU A 45 3.16 10.48 7.54
C LEU A 45 3.42 11.58 6.50
N ALA A 46 4.68 12.02 6.38
CA ALA A 46 5.06 13.16 5.55
C ALA A 46 4.67 12.99 4.07
N ASP A 47 4.83 11.78 3.50
CA ASP A 47 4.48 11.51 2.10
C ASP A 47 2.98 11.72 1.82
N ALA A 48 2.13 11.39 2.79
CA ALA A 48 0.68 11.60 2.72
C ALA A 48 0.26 13.03 3.08
N GLY A 49 1.19 13.87 3.55
CA GLY A 49 0.89 15.19 4.10
C GLY A 49 0.05 15.15 5.38
N SER A 50 0.10 14.05 6.14
CA SER A 50 -0.69 13.89 7.36
C SER A 50 0.12 14.19 8.62
N ALA A 51 -0.55 14.74 9.63
CA ALA A 51 0.03 15.12 10.91
C ALA A 51 -0.84 14.65 12.10
N GLY A 52 -1.54 13.52 11.95
CA GLY A 52 -2.30 12.92 13.03
C GLY A 52 -1.39 12.51 14.20
N ALA A 53 -1.87 12.68 15.43
CA ALA A 53 -1.09 12.44 16.65
C ALA A 53 -1.79 11.52 17.66
N VAL A 54 -2.83 10.79 17.22
CA VAL A 54 -3.50 9.77 18.05
C VAL A 54 -2.71 8.46 18.04
N GLY A 55 -2.25 8.06 16.86
CA GLY A 55 -1.33 6.96 16.65
C GLY A 55 0.13 7.43 16.58
N PRO A 56 1.09 6.50 16.52
CA PRO A 56 2.50 6.84 16.34
C PRO A 56 2.77 7.59 15.04
N ASN A 57 3.83 8.41 15.05
CA ASN A 57 4.44 8.96 13.85
C ASN A 57 5.06 7.82 13.02
N LEU A 58 4.55 7.60 11.82
CA LEU A 58 4.98 6.49 10.97
C LEU A 58 6.35 6.76 10.33
N ASP A 59 6.72 8.03 10.12
CA ASP A 59 8.04 8.41 9.62
C ASP A 59 9.16 8.05 10.61
N GLU A 60 8.84 8.04 11.91
CA GLU A 60 9.75 7.64 12.99
C GLU A 60 9.69 6.12 13.24
N LEU A 61 8.49 5.55 13.27
CA LEU A 61 8.27 4.14 13.58
C LEU A 61 8.84 3.20 12.51
N LYS A 62 8.75 3.59 11.23
CA LYS A 62 9.26 2.82 10.07
C LYS A 62 8.85 1.33 10.10
N PRO A 63 7.55 1.03 10.24
CA PRO A 63 7.08 -0.34 10.38
C PRO A 63 7.35 -1.15 9.10
N THR A 64 7.57 -2.44 9.27
CA THR A 64 7.67 -3.37 8.14
C THR A 64 6.30 -3.60 7.49
N LEU A 65 6.29 -4.10 6.25
CA LEU A 65 5.05 -4.44 5.55
C LEU A 65 4.16 -5.38 6.37
N GLU A 66 4.75 -6.41 6.99
CA GLU A 66 4.00 -7.36 7.81
C GLU A 66 3.39 -6.69 9.06
N GLN A 67 4.14 -5.80 9.71
CA GLN A 67 3.63 -5.06 10.86
C GLN A 67 2.42 -4.18 10.48
N VAL A 68 2.50 -3.47 9.35
CA VAL A 68 1.37 -2.65 8.88
C VAL A 68 0.19 -3.53 8.49
N ALA A 69 0.40 -4.60 7.73
CA ALA A 69 -0.69 -5.49 7.30
C ALA A 69 -1.41 -6.12 8.51
N ASN A 70 -0.67 -6.59 9.51
CA ASN A 70 -1.24 -7.17 10.72
C ASN A 70 -2.00 -6.13 11.54
N ALA A 71 -1.46 -4.91 11.69
CA ALA A 71 -2.12 -3.83 12.43
C ALA A 71 -3.41 -3.36 11.74
N VAL A 72 -3.40 -3.20 10.40
CA VAL A 72 -4.59 -2.82 9.64
C VAL A 72 -5.65 -3.92 9.66
N THR A 73 -5.23 -5.20 9.57
CA THR A 73 -6.15 -6.33 9.58
C THR A 73 -6.82 -6.52 10.95
N GLY A 74 -6.03 -6.52 12.03
CA GLY A 74 -6.50 -6.89 13.37
C GLY A 74 -6.78 -5.73 14.32
N GLY A 75 -6.38 -4.52 13.96
CA GLY A 75 -6.35 -3.38 14.88
C GLY A 75 -5.22 -3.49 15.92
N VAL A 76 -4.91 -2.36 16.57
CA VAL A 76 -3.93 -2.29 17.67
C VAL A 76 -4.36 -1.24 18.68
N GLY A 77 -4.72 -1.66 19.89
CA GLY A 77 -5.19 -0.73 20.93
C GLY A 77 -6.45 0.00 20.49
N ILE A 78 -6.37 1.34 20.35
CA ILE A 78 -7.48 2.16 19.87
C ILE A 78 -7.62 2.18 18.35
N MET A 79 -6.59 1.73 17.61
CA MET A 79 -6.67 1.61 16.15
C MET A 79 -7.66 0.48 15.81
N PRO A 80 -8.76 0.76 15.08
CA PRO A 80 -9.75 -0.25 14.72
C PRO A 80 -9.16 -1.28 13.74
N ALA A 81 -9.77 -2.46 13.69
CA ALA A 81 -9.56 -3.42 12.61
C ALA A 81 -10.25 -2.95 11.33
N PHE A 82 -9.62 -3.17 10.17
CA PHE A 82 -10.16 -2.79 8.86
C PHE A 82 -10.46 -4.01 7.97
N ASN A 83 -10.28 -5.23 8.44
CA ASN A 83 -10.52 -6.46 7.67
C ASN A 83 -11.97 -6.65 7.20
N GLU A 84 -12.93 -5.98 7.83
CA GLU A 84 -14.34 -5.99 7.38
C GLU A 84 -14.67 -4.87 6.37
N SER A 85 -13.85 -3.81 6.30
CA SER A 85 -14.11 -2.63 5.45
C SER A 85 -13.15 -2.48 4.27
N LEU A 86 -11.97 -3.08 4.35
CA LEU A 86 -10.96 -3.12 3.30
C LEU A 86 -10.76 -4.55 2.80
N SER A 87 -10.65 -4.70 1.48
CA SER A 87 -10.20 -5.94 0.86
C SER A 87 -8.75 -6.25 1.21
N GLU A 88 -8.36 -7.52 1.13
CA GLU A 88 -6.96 -7.91 1.35
C GLU A 88 -5.99 -7.20 0.39
N GLU A 89 -6.42 -6.88 -0.83
CA GLU A 89 -5.62 -6.15 -1.79
C GLU A 89 -5.37 -4.71 -1.34
N GLN A 90 -6.39 -4.03 -0.81
CA GLN A 90 -6.25 -2.69 -0.22
C GLN A 90 -5.33 -2.71 1.01
N ILE A 91 -5.47 -3.73 1.87
CA ILE A 91 -4.60 -3.91 3.05
C ILE A 91 -3.14 -4.11 2.62
N ARG A 92 -2.88 -4.96 1.63
CA ARG A 92 -1.52 -5.14 1.09
C ARG A 92 -1.00 -3.85 0.46
N ALA A 93 -1.82 -3.13 -0.30
CA ALA A 93 -1.42 -1.89 -0.93
C ALA A 93 -1.03 -0.81 0.09
N VAL A 94 -1.84 -0.58 1.13
CA VAL A 94 -1.52 0.40 2.18
C VAL A 94 -0.30 -0.02 3.00
N ALA A 95 -0.14 -1.32 3.28
CA ALA A 95 1.03 -1.83 3.97
C ALA A 95 2.33 -1.62 3.17
N HIS A 96 2.29 -1.92 1.87
CA HIS A 96 3.41 -1.69 0.97
C HIS A 96 3.75 -0.20 0.84
N TYR A 97 2.73 0.65 0.70
CA TYR A 97 2.90 2.10 0.66
C TYR A 97 3.58 2.63 1.92
N VAL A 98 3.03 2.35 3.12
CA VAL A 98 3.59 2.83 4.39
C VAL A 98 5.03 2.33 4.60
N ALA A 99 5.30 1.04 4.40
CA ALA A 99 6.65 0.50 4.56
C ALA A 99 7.65 1.14 3.57
N THR A 100 7.22 1.39 2.33
CA THR A 100 8.07 1.97 1.29
C THR A 100 8.44 3.41 1.60
N VAL A 101 7.45 4.27 1.88
CA VAL A 101 7.69 5.71 2.07
C VAL A 101 8.38 6.04 3.40
N THR A 102 8.28 5.15 4.39
CA THR A 102 8.97 5.29 5.69
C THR A 102 10.36 4.62 5.70
N GLY A 103 10.68 3.81 4.69
CA GLY A 103 11.93 3.03 4.61
C GLY A 103 11.96 1.78 5.50
N GLY A 104 10.80 1.26 5.87
CA GLY A 104 10.61 0.01 6.63
C GLY A 104 10.64 -1.27 5.77
N SER A 105 10.74 -1.17 4.44
CA SER A 105 10.77 -2.31 3.49
C SER A 105 12.06 -3.16 3.51
N LYS A 106 12.63 -3.43 4.69
CA LYS A 106 13.85 -4.24 4.85
C LYS A 106 13.57 -5.72 5.05
#